data_AF-A0A358PEM1-F1
#
_entry.id   AF-A0A358PEM1-F1
#
_cell.length_a   1.000
_cell.length_b   1.000
_cell.length_c   1.000
_cell.angle_alpha   90.00
_cell.angle_beta   90.00
_cell.angle_gamma   90.00
#
_symmetry.space_group_name_H-M   'P 1'
#
loop_
_entity.id
_entity.type
_entity.pdbx_description
1 polymer ?
#
loop_
_entity_poly.entity_id
_entity_poly.type
_entity_poly.pdbx_seq_one_letter_code
_entity_poly.pdbx_strand_id
1 'polypeptide(L)'
;IGQLGGIYLCRDLINQPPNHMTPAALQTTMETLAKTHDAKLETHSGSALETEFPAINIVGRAAEIGPRLMDLRWGKKGPKITLIGKGITFD
;
A
#
# COMPACT_ATOMS: atom_id res chain seq x y z
N ILE A 1 -14.06 8.61 -3.67
CA ILE A 1 -13.50 9.80 -2.99
C ILE A 1 -13.25 10.87 -4.06
N GLY A 2 -13.75 12.10 -3.89
CA GLY A 2 -13.45 13.22 -4.81
C GLY A 2 -12.07 13.84 -4.53
N GLN A 3 -11.64 14.83 -5.31
CA GLN A 3 -10.31 15.46 -5.20
C GLN A 3 -9.98 15.95 -3.78
N LEU A 4 -10.92 16.61 -3.10
CA LEU A 4 -10.73 17.08 -1.72
C LEU A 4 -10.40 15.93 -0.75
N GLY A 5 -11.16 14.83 -0.84
CA GLY A 5 -10.94 13.67 0.03
C GLY A 5 -9.63 12.96 -0.27
N GLY A 6 -9.18 12.93 -1.53
CA GLY A 6 -7.86 12.39 -1.89
C GLY A 6 -6.72 13.21 -1.29
N ILE A 7 -6.83 14.54 -1.31
CA ILE A 7 -5.85 15.44 -0.68
C ILE A 7 -5.79 15.21 0.83
N TYR A 8 -6.95 15.11 1.48
CA TYR A 8 -7.02 14.93 2.93
C TYR A 8 -6.45 13.58 3.34
N LEU A 9 -6.82 12.50 2.63
CA LEU A 9 -6.25 11.18 2.87
C LEU A 9 -4.72 11.21 2.76
N CYS A 10 -4.17 11.78 1.70
CA CYS A 10 -2.71 11.86 1.53
C CYS A 10 -2.04 12.60 2.69
N ARG A 11 -2.55 13.78 3.06
CA ARG A 11 -2.06 14.57 4.20
C ARG A 11 -2.11 13.76 5.50
N ASP A 12 -3.23 13.10 5.76
CA ASP A 12 -3.47 12.40 7.02
C ASP A 12 -2.55 11.18 7.16
N LEU A 13 -2.35 10.41 6.08
CA LEU A 13 -1.41 9.28 6.08
C LEU A 13 0.03 9.72 6.34
N ILE A 14 0.47 10.84 5.74
CA ILE A 14 1.83 11.37 5.92
C ILE A 14 2.04 11.92 7.33
N ASN A 15 1.03 12.59 7.90
CA ASN A 15 1.13 13.20 9.22
C ASN A 15 1.02 12.21 10.39
N GLN A 16 0.58 10.97 10.13
CA GLN A 16 0.56 9.93 11.15
C GLN A 16 1.99 9.49 11.49
N PRO A 17 2.34 9.41 12.79
CA PRO A 17 3.68 8.98 13.17
C PRO A 17 3.90 7.50 12.80
N PRO A 18 5.14 7.06 12.55
CA PRO A 18 5.44 5.72 12.03
C PRO A 18 4.96 4.55 12.89
N ASN A 19 4.85 4.75 14.20
CA ASN A 19 4.30 3.75 15.12
C ASN A 19 2.78 3.54 14.93
N HIS A 20 2.09 4.47 14.27
CA HIS A 20 0.69 4.34 13.83
C HIS A 20 0.59 4.03 12.34
N MET A 21 1.37 4.71 11.49
CA MET A 21 1.42 4.48 10.04
C MET A 21 2.46 3.42 9.69
N THR A 22 2.17 2.17 10.07
CA THR A 22 3.02 1.01 9.81
C THR A 22 2.71 0.41 8.44
N PRO A 23 3.53 -0.52 7.89
CA PRO A 23 3.18 -1.22 6.65
C PRO A 23 1.79 -1.90 6.71
N ALA A 24 1.41 -2.40 7.90
CA ALA A 24 0.08 -2.98 8.11
C ALA A 24 -1.04 -1.92 8.11
N ALA A 25 -0.84 -0.77 8.74
CA ALA A 25 -1.84 0.30 8.73
C ALA A 25 -2.03 0.90 7.32
N LEU A 26 -0.95 1.03 6.54
CA LEU A 26 -1.03 1.43 5.14
C LEU A 26 -1.84 0.42 4.32
N GLN A 27 -1.69 -0.88 4.59
CA GLN A 27 -2.53 -1.91 3.97
C GLN A 27 -4.00 -1.78 4.35
N THR A 28 -4.32 -1.56 5.62
CA THR A 28 -5.73 -1.33 6.03
C THR A 28 -6.35 -0.13 5.30
N THR A 29 -5.56 0.91 5.03
CA THR A 29 -6.01 2.04 4.20
C THR A 29 -6.27 1.60 2.76
N MET A 30 -5.38 0.81 2.15
CA MET A 30 -5.56 0.27 0.81
C MET A 30 -6.77 -0.66 0.70
N GLU A 31 -7.02 -1.49 1.71
CA GLU A 31 -8.21 -2.36 1.81
C GLU A 31 -9.50 -1.52 1.85
N THR A 32 -9.48 -0.43 2.62
CA THR A 32 -10.60 0.53 2.70
C THR A 32 -10.86 1.19 1.35
N LEU A 33 -9.81 1.61 0.64
CA LEU A 33 -9.91 2.16 -0.71
C LEU A 33 -10.46 1.12 -1.71
N ALA A 34 -9.95 -0.11 -1.65
CA ALA A 34 -10.40 -1.18 -2.53
C ALA A 34 -11.89 -1.44 -2.36
N LYS A 35 -12.37 -1.56 -1.11
CA LYS A 35 -13.79 -1.70 -0.81
C LYS A 35 -14.62 -0.51 -1.28
N THR A 36 -14.13 0.71 -1.06
CA THR A 36 -14.83 1.95 -1.43
C THR A 36 -15.05 2.07 -2.93
N HIS A 37 -14.11 1.54 -3.72
CA HIS A 37 -14.09 1.69 -5.18
C HIS A 37 -14.43 0.41 -5.95
N ASP A 38 -14.84 -0.66 -5.25
CA ASP A 38 -15.04 -1.99 -5.83
C ASP A 38 -13.83 -2.46 -6.66
N ALA A 39 -12.63 -2.26 -6.09
CA ALA A 39 -11.37 -2.66 -6.68
C ALA A 39 -10.87 -3.99 -6.11
N LYS A 40 -10.06 -4.71 -6.88
CA LYS A 40 -9.38 -5.92 -6.41
C LYS A 40 -8.04 -5.53 -5.80
N LEU A 41 -7.81 -5.92 -4.54
CA LEU A 41 -6.52 -5.80 -3.88
C LEU A 41 -5.86 -7.18 -3.76
N GLU A 42 -4.60 -7.27 -4.16
CA GLU A 42 -3.72 -8.41 -3.97
C GLU A 42 -2.54 -7.96 -3.11
N THR A 43 -2.15 -8.76 -2.12
CA THR A 43 -1.03 -8.42 -1.22
C THR A 43 -0.05 -9.57 -1.15
N HIS A 44 1.22 -9.28 -1.43
CA HIS A 44 2.34 -10.20 -1.23
C HIS A 44 3.04 -9.82 0.06
N SER A 45 3.20 -10.78 0.97
CA SER A 45 3.86 -10.60 2.26
C SER A 45 4.48 -11.92 2.72
N GLY A 46 5.33 -11.89 3.75
CA GLY A 46 6.00 -13.09 4.27
C GLY A 46 6.80 -13.84 3.21
N SER A 47 6.70 -15.17 3.20
CA SER A 47 7.45 -16.05 2.28
C SER A 47 7.17 -15.80 0.80
N ALA A 48 5.92 -15.43 0.46
CA ALA A 48 5.57 -15.09 -0.91
C ALA A 48 6.32 -13.83 -1.37
N LEU A 49 6.41 -12.80 -0.52
CA LEU A 49 7.18 -11.60 -0.82
C LEU A 49 8.68 -11.88 -0.91
N GLU A 50 9.20 -12.73 -0.01
CA GLU A 50 10.61 -13.14 -0.05
C GLU A 50 10.98 -13.81 -1.37
N THR A 51 10.10 -14.66 -1.89
CA THR A 51 10.36 -15.43 -3.12
C THR A 51 10.11 -14.60 -4.38
N GLU A 52 8.99 -13.88 -4.44
CA GLU A 52 8.53 -13.21 -5.65
C GLU A 52 9.07 -11.78 -5.79
N PHE A 53 9.36 -11.12 -4.66
CA PHE A 53 9.80 -9.72 -4.60
C PHE A 53 10.98 -9.54 -3.61
N PRO A 54 12.11 -10.24 -3.83
CA PRO A 54 13.20 -10.32 -2.86
C PRO A 54 13.79 -8.95 -2.50
N ALA A 55 13.82 -8.00 -3.44
CA ALA A 55 14.35 -6.66 -3.17
C ALA A 55 13.53 -5.91 -2.10
N ILE A 56 12.20 -5.99 -2.14
CA ILE A 56 11.31 -5.36 -1.14
C ILE A 56 11.51 -6.05 0.21
N ASN A 57 11.57 -7.39 0.20
CA ASN A 57 11.81 -8.17 1.41
C ASN A 57 13.15 -7.81 2.06
N ILE A 58 14.24 -7.75 1.29
CA ILE A 58 15.59 -7.46 1.80
C ILE A 58 15.63 -6.11 2.53
N VAL A 59 14.99 -5.08 1.99
CA VAL A 59 14.94 -3.75 2.62
C VAL A 59 14.16 -3.78 3.93
N GLY A 60 12.98 -4.41 3.95
CA GLY A 60 12.04 -4.29 5.08
C GLY A 60 12.10 -5.40 6.12
N ARG A 61 12.76 -6.54 5.86
CA ARG A 61 12.66 -7.76 6.71
C ARG A 61 13.15 -7.60 8.16
N ALA A 62 13.91 -6.56 8.46
CA ALA A 62 14.40 -6.29 9.82
C ALA A 62 13.39 -5.52 10.69
N ALA A 63 12.32 -4.97 10.10
CA ALA A 63 11.29 -4.24 10.84
C ALA A 63 10.42 -5.19 11.68
N GLU A 64 9.90 -4.70 12.81
CA GLU A 64 8.95 -5.43 13.66
C GLU A 64 7.67 -5.82 12.88
N ILE A 65 7.18 -4.90 12.04
CA ILE A 65 6.05 -5.14 11.15
C ILE A 65 6.58 -5.35 9.73
N GLY A 66 6.48 -6.61 9.28
CA GLY A 66 7.09 -7.04 8.03
C GLY A 66 6.62 -6.29 6.76
N PRO A 67 7.48 -6.25 5.73
CA PRO A 67 7.21 -5.58 4.46
C PRO A 67 6.12 -6.28 3.67
N ARG A 68 5.58 -5.55 2.70
CA ARG A 68 4.52 -6.05 1.80
C ARG A 68 4.49 -5.27 0.50
N LEU A 69 4.04 -5.92 -0.56
CA LEU A 69 3.68 -5.31 -1.83
C LEU A 69 2.16 -5.40 -1.98
N MET A 70 1.52 -4.29 -2.32
CA MET A 70 0.08 -4.18 -2.50
C MET A 70 -0.23 -3.77 -3.94
N ASP A 71 -0.99 -4.58 -4.65
CA ASP A 71 -1.44 -4.33 -6.02
C ASP A 71 -2.97 -4.14 -6.03
N LEU A 72 -3.41 -2.91 -6.29
CA LEU A 72 -4.82 -2.55 -6.38
C LEU A 72 -5.20 -2.31 -7.84
N ARG A 73 -6.18 -3.09 -8.33
CA ARG A 73 -6.65 -3.06 -9.72
C ARG A 73 -8.10 -2.63 -9.78
N TRP A 74 -8.39 -1.63 -10.60
CA TRP A 74 -9.71 -1.05 -10.81
C TRP A 74 -9.94 -0.68 -12.27
N GLY A 75 -11.20 -0.74 -12.73
CA GLY A 75 -11.60 -0.50 -14.11
C GLY A 75 -11.58 -1.76 -15.00
N LYS A 76 -12.39 -1.76 -16.06
CA LYS A 76 -12.54 -2.90 -17.01
C LYS A 76 -12.24 -2.54 -18.48
N LYS A 77 -12.13 -1.25 -18.80
CA LYS A 77 -11.95 -0.71 -20.16
C LYS A 77 -11.13 0.58 -20.09
N GLY A 78 -10.51 0.96 -21.21
CA GLY A 78 -9.69 2.16 -21.33
C GLY A 78 -8.18 1.85 -21.38
N PRO A 79 -7.32 2.88 -21.44
CA PRO A 79 -5.88 2.71 -21.43
C PRO A 79 -5.42 2.10 -20.10
N LYS A 80 -4.39 1.24 -20.13
CA LYS A 80 -3.77 0.70 -18.94
C LYS A 80 -2.81 1.73 -18.34
N ILE A 81 -3.07 2.15 -17.10
CA ILE A 81 -2.23 3.07 -16.34
C ILE A 81 -1.85 2.39 -15.03
N THR A 82 -0.57 2.34 -14.71
CA THR A 82 -0.05 1.80 -13.45
C THR A 82 0.64 2.90 -12.68
N LEU A 83 0.27 3.09 -11.41
CA LEU A 83 0.91 4.01 -10.49
C LEU A 83 1.72 3.20 -9.47
N ILE A 84 2.98 3.57 -9.27
CA ILE A 84 3.87 2.92 -8.28
C ILE A 84 4.28 3.95 -7.24
N GLY A 85 4.04 3.65 -5.96
CA GLY A 85 4.39 4.51 -4.83
C GLY A 85 5.47 3.91 -3.94
N LYS A 86 6.46 4.71 -3.51
CA LYS A 86 7.40 4.33 -2.45
C LYS A 86 6.66 4.35 -1.10
N GLY A 87 6.47 3.18 -0.48
CA GLY A 87 5.77 3.03 0.80
C GLY A 87 6.69 2.76 1.99
N ILE A 88 7.81 3.49 2.10
CA ILE A 88 8.67 3.39 3.29
C ILE A 88 8.03 4.19 4.42
N THR A 89 7.57 3.49 5.46
CA THR A 89 6.81 4.05 6.58
C THR A 89 7.68 4.68 7.66
N PHE A 90 8.97 4.32 7.69
CA PHE A 90 10.00 4.97 8.48
C PHE A 90 11.35 4.82 7.78
N ASP A 91 12.08 5.92 7.67
CA ASP A 91 13.46 6.03 7.15
C ASP A 91 14.14 7.15 7.95
#